data_AF-A0A0D3KJL4-F1
#
_entry.id   AF-A0A0D3KJL4-F1
#
_cell.length_a   1.000
_cell.length_b   1.000
_cell.length_c   1.000
_cell.angle_alpha   90.00
_cell.angle_beta   90.00
_cell.angle_gamma   90.00
#
_symmetry.space_group_name_H-M   'P 1'
#
loop_
_entity.id
_entity.type
_entity.pdbx_description
1 polymer ?
#
loop_
_entity_poly.entity_id
_entity_poly.type
_entity_poly.pdbx_seq_one_letter_code
_entity_poly.pdbx_strand_id
1 'polypeptide(L)'
;MAATHYWDCNGQGCDATTLQPWKEGAAYVSPPGYGPQDPADHGGAAYGERMWLLGAASDSLAAMLGDDDPCCGRTPIPSGCGNCLLVQNPDAVNAGWTAVVMKKNRCPPWTNGCGDGELHVDIAAPGFDFLPASTANVCSERAGTGFDNQEQSELLGRWWESCADTRQCAVLCDQLPAPFVAGCRLFTSWGWTRGDPSRLRFRKVACPDAFRAHVSAQFGPEGPQNYSYWLDGSGGDCTCAPGGEALTCSTNQQVVGDGGELLGVAHPTHGLSPTPLNTDLFVGSSFSSTPTDCLCLHSCNIRATMEDGLFQRGSNGAVFEYDMTCNINPGCGCGCSASANQLTLCRAPA
;
A
#
# COMPACT_ATOMS: atom_id res chain seq x y z
N MET A 1 17.70 -17.84 18.16
CA MET A 1 16.66 -16.81 18.37
C MET A 1 15.35 -17.43 17.95
N ALA A 2 14.29 -17.17 18.70
CA ALA A 2 12.94 -17.56 18.32
C ALA A 2 12.31 -16.51 17.39
N ALA A 3 11.28 -16.89 16.66
CA ALA A 3 10.45 -15.95 15.93
C ALA A 3 9.00 -16.37 15.88
N THR A 4 8.12 -15.39 15.74
CA THR A 4 6.77 -15.58 15.20
C THR A 4 6.54 -14.60 14.05
N HIS A 5 5.29 -14.38 13.67
CA HIS A 5 4.88 -13.44 12.64
C HIS A 5 3.68 -12.62 13.11
N TYR A 6 3.51 -11.43 12.55
CA TYR A 6 2.37 -10.55 12.85
C TYR A 6 2.04 -9.64 11.67
N TRP A 7 0.82 -9.12 11.66
CA TRP A 7 0.42 -7.96 10.87
C TRP A 7 -0.86 -7.33 11.44
N ASP A 8 -0.69 -6.55 12.50
CA ASP A 8 -1.80 -5.94 13.25
C ASP A 8 -2.27 -4.59 12.67
N CYS A 9 -1.64 -4.13 11.57
CA CYS A 9 -1.81 -2.81 10.96
C CYS A 9 -1.54 -1.61 11.88
N ASN A 10 -1.22 -1.82 13.15
CA ASN A 10 -0.93 -0.76 14.10
C ASN A 10 0.46 -0.22 13.78
N GLY A 11 0.64 1.10 13.86
CA GLY A 11 1.92 1.72 13.51
C GLY A 11 3.11 1.06 14.23
N GLN A 12 4.29 1.18 13.63
CA GLN A 12 5.51 0.57 14.17
C GLN A 12 6.05 1.44 15.31
N GLY A 13 6.44 0.85 16.45
CA GLY A 13 6.90 1.61 17.62
C GLY A 13 8.05 2.60 17.35
N CYS A 14 8.91 2.34 16.37
CA CYS A 14 9.96 3.25 15.95
C CYS A 14 9.45 4.51 15.21
N ASP A 15 8.22 4.48 14.69
CA ASP A 15 7.60 5.61 13.97
C ASP A 15 6.87 6.58 14.90
N ALA A 16 6.59 6.18 16.14
CA ALA A 16 5.79 6.96 17.08
C ALA A 16 6.35 8.37 17.32
N THR A 17 7.68 8.51 17.38
CA THR A 17 8.33 9.82 17.56
C THR A 17 8.39 10.63 16.27
N THR A 18 8.27 9.98 15.11
CA THR A 18 8.27 10.62 13.79
C THR A 18 6.93 11.28 13.52
N LEU A 19 5.81 10.64 13.91
CA LEU A 19 4.47 11.18 13.73
C LEU A 19 4.26 12.45 14.56
N GLN A 20 4.14 13.61 13.90
CA GLN A 20 4.03 14.92 14.53
C GLN A 20 3.05 15.83 13.76
N PRO A 21 1.93 16.27 14.37
CA PRO A 21 1.51 15.96 15.74
C PRO A 21 1.04 14.50 15.87
N TRP A 22 0.97 14.00 17.11
CA TRP A 22 0.44 12.66 17.37
C TRP A 22 -1.02 12.54 16.92
N LYS A 23 -1.27 11.62 15.98
CA LYS A 23 -2.59 11.36 15.36
C LYS A 23 -2.86 9.86 15.29
N GLU A 24 -3.01 9.22 16.45
CA GLU A 24 -3.09 7.75 16.54
C GLU A 24 -4.11 7.13 15.57
N GLY A 25 -5.38 7.53 15.67
CA GLY A 25 -6.47 6.92 14.91
C GLY A 25 -6.48 7.25 13.41
N ALA A 26 -5.73 8.26 12.98
CA ALA A 26 -5.77 8.75 11.60
C ALA A 26 -4.48 8.45 10.80
N ALA A 27 -3.34 8.28 11.47
CA ALA A 27 -2.04 8.24 10.81
C ALA A 27 -1.04 7.28 11.46
N TYR A 28 -1.36 6.65 12.59
CA TYR A 28 -0.50 5.66 13.22
C TYR A 28 -0.88 4.23 12.79
N VAL A 29 -0.57 3.94 11.53
CA VAL A 29 -0.85 2.65 10.86
C VAL A 29 0.37 2.19 10.08
N SER A 30 0.56 0.88 9.95
CA SER A 30 1.68 0.30 9.20
C SER A 30 1.45 0.43 7.68
N PRO A 31 2.31 1.16 6.93
CA PRO A 31 2.16 1.31 5.48
C PRO A 31 2.40 -0.01 4.74
N PRO A 32 1.78 -0.23 3.57
CA PRO A 32 1.99 -1.46 2.79
C PRO A 32 3.44 -1.76 2.43
N GLY A 33 4.26 -0.73 2.18
CA GLY A 33 5.69 -0.87 1.90
C GLY A 33 6.52 -1.42 3.05
N TYR A 34 5.95 -1.59 4.24
CA TYR A 34 6.59 -2.29 5.37
C TYR A 34 6.50 -3.81 5.30
N GLY A 35 5.67 -4.34 4.39
CA GLY A 35 5.65 -5.77 4.11
C GLY A 35 6.98 -6.25 3.50
N PRO A 36 7.19 -7.57 3.40
CA PRO A 36 8.38 -8.16 2.81
C PRO A 36 8.72 -7.57 1.44
N GLN A 37 9.99 -7.23 1.22
CA GLN A 37 10.50 -6.65 -0.03
C GLN A 37 11.51 -7.59 -0.70
N ASP A 38 11.45 -7.73 -2.02
CA ASP A 38 12.47 -8.45 -2.79
C ASP A 38 13.65 -7.51 -3.07
N PRO A 39 14.88 -7.80 -2.61
CA PRO A 39 16.05 -6.97 -2.88
C PRO A 39 16.27 -6.69 -4.36
N ALA A 40 15.85 -7.58 -5.27
CA ALA A 40 15.97 -7.39 -6.72
C ALA A 40 15.23 -6.15 -7.22
N ASP A 41 14.14 -5.76 -6.57
CA ASP A 41 13.38 -4.54 -6.89
C ASP A 41 14.08 -3.26 -6.43
N HIS A 42 15.16 -3.40 -5.65
CA HIS A 42 15.85 -2.32 -4.96
C HIS A 42 17.37 -2.30 -5.26
N GLY A 43 17.78 -2.87 -6.39
CA GLY A 43 19.18 -2.88 -6.83
C GLY A 43 20.00 -4.08 -6.35
N GLY A 44 19.39 -5.03 -5.64
CA GLY A 44 19.96 -6.33 -5.29
C GLY A 44 20.28 -6.52 -3.81
N ALA A 45 20.57 -7.77 -3.46
CA ALA A 45 20.90 -8.19 -2.11
C ALA A 45 22.32 -7.76 -1.70
N ALA A 46 22.49 -7.29 -0.46
CA ALA A 46 23.80 -6.87 0.06
C ALA A 46 24.62 -8.05 0.61
N TYR A 47 23.95 -9.08 1.10
CA TYR A 47 24.53 -10.26 1.74
C TYR A 47 24.09 -11.58 1.09
N GLY A 48 23.45 -11.51 -0.09
CA GLY A 48 22.85 -12.66 -0.77
C GLY A 48 21.51 -13.12 -0.19
N GLU A 49 20.89 -12.30 0.67
CA GLU A 49 19.54 -12.49 1.18
C GLU A 49 18.48 -12.50 0.07
N ARG A 50 17.36 -13.15 0.36
CA ARG A 50 16.23 -13.31 -0.56
C ARG A 50 15.11 -12.30 -0.32
N MET A 51 15.08 -11.69 0.85
CA MET A 51 14.05 -10.75 1.24
C MET A 51 14.54 -9.79 2.31
N TRP A 52 13.97 -8.60 2.31
CA TRP A 52 14.06 -7.64 3.39
C TRP A 52 12.74 -7.59 4.15
N LEU A 53 12.81 -7.56 5.47
CA LEU A 53 11.69 -7.71 6.37
C LEU A 53 11.78 -6.65 7.47
N LEU A 54 10.64 -6.25 8.02
CA LEU A 54 10.59 -5.56 9.30
C LEU A 54 10.26 -6.55 10.41
N GLY A 55 10.61 -6.20 11.64
CA GLY A 55 10.27 -7.01 12.80
C GLY A 55 10.10 -6.24 14.11
N ALA A 56 9.35 -6.87 15.02
CA ALA A 56 9.23 -6.48 16.41
C ALA A 56 10.26 -7.27 17.23
N ALA A 57 11.20 -6.59 17.91
CA ALA A 57 12.23 -7.27 18.69
C ALA A 57 11.86 -7.34 20.17
N SER A 58 12.18 -8.45 20.84
CA SER A 58 12.17 -8.52 22.31
C SER A 58 13.16 -7.53 22.91
N ASP A 59 12.98 -7.19 24.19
CA ASP A 59 13.84 -6.21 24.88
C ASP A 59 15.32 -6.66 24.89
N SER A 60 15.58 -7.96 25.05
CA SER A 60 16.94 -8.51 25.02
C SER A 60 17.57 -8.48 23.63
N LEU A 61 16.79 -8.70 22.58
CA LEU A 61 17.27 -8.56 21.20
C LEU A 61 17.52 -7.10 20.84
N ALA A 62 16.61 -6.20 21.24
CA ALA A 62 16.75 -4.75 21.07
C ALA A 62 18.02 -4.22 21.77
N ALA A 63 18.30 -4.66 23.01
CA ALA A 63 19.52 -4.31 23.72
C ALA A 63 20.79 -4.77 22.96
N MET A 64 20.76 -5.94 22.31
CA MET A 64 21.87 -6.41 21.47
C MET A 64 22.05 -5.56 20.20
N LEU A 65 20.96 -5.05 19.64
CA LEU A 65 21.00 -4.15 18.50
C LEU A 65 21.59 -2.79 18.86
N GLY A 66 21.50 -2.35 20.12
CA GLY A 66 22.12 -1.12 20.62
C GLY A 66 21.29 0.12 20.30
N ASP A 67 21.96 1.25 20.07
CA ASP A 67 21.30 2.54 19.84
C ASP A 67 20.50 2.56 18.53
N ASP A 68 19.50 3.44 18.45
CA ASP A 68 18.72 3.66 17.22
C ASP A 68 19.59 4.20 16.08
N ASP A 69 19.42 3.64 14.88
CA ASP A 69 19.93 4.25 13.66
C ASP A 69 19.10 5.51 13.34
N PRO A 70 19.73 6.66 13.06
CA PRO A 70 19.01 7.90 12.81
C PRO A 70 18.07 7.87 11.59
N CYS A 71 18.18 6.91 10.67
CA CYS A 71 17.41 6.88 9.43
C CYS A 71 15.93 6.53 9.60
N CYS A 72 15.63 5.63 10.55
CA CYS A 72 14.48 4.74 10.40
C CYS A 72 13.63 4.73 11.67
N GLY A 73 13.47 5.91 12.27
CA GLY A 73 12.67 6.11 13.47
C GLY A 73 13.45 5.89 14.76
N ARG A 74 12.84 6.28 15.87
CA ARG A 74 13.43 6.21 17.21
C ARG A 74 12.37 5.86 18.24
N THR A 75 12.78 5.18 19.29
CA THR A 75 11.91 4.90 20.44
C THR A 75 12.62 5.25 21.74
N PRO A 76 11.92 5.83 22.73
CA PRO A 76 12.52 6.11 24.02
C PRO A 76 12.96 4.82 24.77
N ILE A 77 12.32 3.67 24.51
CA ILE A 77 12.65 2.37 25.15
C ILE A 77 12.00 1.17 24.42
N PRO A 78 12.65 -0.01 24.43
CA PRO A 78 14.08 -0.24 24.23
C PRO A 78 14.48 0.07 22.76
N SER A 79 15.71 0.56 22.58
CA SER A 79 16.25 1.12 21.33
C SER A 79 16.57 0.06 20.26
N GLY A 80 17.36 0.40 19.25
CA GLY A 80 17.75 -0.48 18.15
C GLY A 80 16.89 -0.28 16.90
N CYS A 81 16.02 0.74 16.88
CA CYS A 81 15.26 1.13 15.69
C CYS A 81 16.20 1.29 14.51
N GLY A 82 15.80 0.79 13.34
CA GLY A 82 16.60 0.90 12.13
C GLY A 82 17.86 0.05 12.09
N ASN A 83 18.15 -0.79 13.10
CA ASN A 83 19.24 -1.76 13.03
C ASN A 83 18.77 -3.08 12.40
N CYS A 84 19.69 -3.78 11.74
CA CYS A 84 19.39 -4.98 10.97
C CYS A 84 20.07 -6.25 11.47
N LEU A 85 19.37 -7.37 11.28
CA LEU A 85 19.85 -8.73 11.46
C LEU A 85 19.86 -9.45 10.11
N LEU A 86 20.89 -10.23 9.81
CA LEU A 86 20.82 -11.25 8.77
C LEU A 86 20.37 -12.56 9.43
N VAL A 87 19.21 -13.06 9.02
CA VAL A 87 18.50 -14.17 9.65
C VAL A 87 18.38 -15.34 8.68
N GLN A 88 18.54 -16.56 9.20
CA GLN A 88 18.29 -17.81 8.50
C GLN A 88 17.38 -18.70 9.36
N ASN A 89 16.36 -19.28 8.75
CA ASN A 89 15.55 -20.33 9.35
C ASN A 89 16.01 -21.71 8.82
N PRO A 90 16.82 -22.46 9.58
CA PRO A 90 17.32 -23.76 9.12
C PRO A 90 16.24 -24.84 9.03
N ASP A 91 15.07 -24.60 9.63
CA ASP A 91 13.94 -25.54 9.66
C ASP A 91 12.93 -25.26 8.52
N ALA A 92 13.09 -24.17 7.77
CA ALA A 92 12.27 -23.86 6.61
C ALA A 92 12.59 -24.76 5.42
N VAL A 93 11.64 -24.92 4.49
CA VAL A 93 11.88 -25.69 3.27
C VAL A 93 13.00 -25.09 2.44
N ASN A 94 13.03 -23.76 2.32
CA ASN A 94 14.16 -23.05 1.73
C ASN A 94 15.20 -22.70 2.82
N ALA A 95 15.71 -23.71 3.52
CA ALA A 95 16.65 -23.55 4.64
C ALA A 95 17.93 -22.77 4.30
N GLY A 96 18.36 -22.78 3.03
CA GLY A 96 19.52 -22.04 2.55
C GLY A 96 19.29 -20.53 2.41
N TRP A 97 18.05 -20.05 2.48
CA TRP A 97 17.74 -18.65 2.32
C TRP A 97 18.04 -17.85 3.59
N THR A 98 18.51 -16.63 3.38
CA THR A 98 18.63 -15.61 4.41
C THR A 98 17.69 -14.45 4.13
N ALA A 99 17.33 -13.70 5.17
CA ALA A 99 16.58 -12.45 5.09
C ALA A 99 17.29 -11.38 5.93
N VAL A 100 17.23 -10.12 5.50
CA VAL A 100 17.61 -9.00 6.37
C VAL A 100 16.36 -8.52 7.09
N VAL A 101 16.37 -8.52 8.42
CA VAL A 101 15.27 -8.06 9.26
C VAL A 101 15.67 -6.77 9.95
N MET A 102 14.98 -5.66 9.67
CA MET A 102 15.15 -4.39 10.36
C MET A 102 14.19 -4.28 11.54
N LYS A 103 14.70 -3.91 12.71
CA LYS A 103 13.87 -3.68 13.89
C LYS A 103 13.10 -2.36 13.72
N LYS A 104 11.76 -2.47 13.71
CA LYS A 104 10.83 -1.34 13.60
C LYS A 104 9.77 -1.29 14.70
N ASN A 105 9.57 -2.40 15.41
CA ASN A 105 8.66 -2.44 16.55
C ASN A 105 9.31 -3.09 17.78
N ARG A 106 8.65 -2.98 18.92
CA ARG A 106 8.97 -3.71 20.14
C ARG A 106 8.02 -4.88 20.28
N CYS A 107 8.55 -6.04 20.63
CA CYS A 107 7.78 -7.16 21.15
C CYS A 107 7.85 -7.12 22.69
N PRO A 108 6.79 -6.72 23.41
CA PRO A 108 6.86 -6.49 24.84
C PRO A 108 7.07 -7.78 25.67
N PRO A 109 7.65 -7.70 26.88
CA PRO A 109 7.97 -8.89 27.68
C PRO A 109 6.78 -9.70 28.18
N TRP A 110 5.57 -9.14 28.11
CA TRP A 110 4.33 -9.85 28.47
C TRP A 110 3.69 -10.58 27.28
N THR A 111 4.22 -10.45 26.06
CA THR A 111 3.73 -11.19 24.89
C THR A 111 4.49 -12.50 24.72
N ASN A 112 3.87 -13.45 24.01
CA ASN A 112 4.41 -14.79 23.84
C ASN A 112 5.79 -14.77 23.17
N GLY A 113 6.78 -15.42 23.78
CA GLY A 113 8.15 -15.52 23.26
C GLY A 113 9.07 -14.33 23.57
N CYS A 114 8.57 -13.22 24.12
CA CYS A 114 9.35 -11.99 24.29
C CYS A 114 9.75 -11.65 25.73
N GLY A 115 9.53 -12.59 26.66
CA GLY A 115 9.86 -12.44 28.07
C GLY A 115 11.32 -12.12 28.36
N ASP A 116 11.61 -11.76 29.61
CA ASP A 116 12.93 -11.34 30.05
C ASP A 116 14.01 -12.38 29.71
N GLY A 117 15.06 -11.94 29.01
CA GLY A 117 16.18 -12.78 28.58
C GLY A 117 15.95 -13.50 27.24
N GLU A 118 14.74 -13.50 26.70
CA GLU A 118 14.42 -14.17 25.44
C GLU A 118 14.92 -13.36 24.25
N LEU A 119 15.60 -14.03 23.32
CA LEU A 119 15.95 -13.48 22.01
C LEU A 119 14.88 -13.87 21.02
N HIS A 120 14.01 -12.92 20.67
CA HIS A 120 12.84 -13.17 19.84
C HIS A 120 12.57 -12.02 18.87
N VAL A 121 12.05 -12.37 17.69
CA VAL A 121 11.57 -11.40 16.70
C VAL A 121 10.22 -11.83 16.13
N ASP A 122 9.23 -10.94 16.12
CA ASP A 122 8.02 -11.15 15.32
C ASP A 122 8.24 -10.53 13.95
N ILE A 123 8.12 -11.32 12.89
CA ILE A 123 8.30 -10.87 11.51
C ILE A 123 7.02 -10.22 11.01
N ALA A 124 7.12 -8.99 10.49
CA ALA A 124 5.99 -8.31 9.89
C ALA A 124 5.69 -8.93 8.51
N ALA A 125 4.56 -9.65 8.40
CA ALA A 125 4.14 -10.34 7.19
C ALA A 125 2.62 -10.17 6.98
N PRO A 126 2.16 -9.43 5.96
CA PRO A 126 0.74 -9.24 5.71
C PRO A 126 -0.03 -10.56 5.56
N GLY A 127 -1.18 -10.64 6.23
CA GLY A 127 -2.00 -11.87 6.29
C GLY A 127 -1.58 -12.87 7.37
N PHE A 128 -0.47 -12.63 8.09
CA PHE A 128 0.04 -13.53 9.12
C PHE A 128 -0.24 -13.07 10.56
N ASP A 129 -1.22 -12.20 10.79
CA ASP A 129 -1.61 -11.91 12.17
C ASP A 129 -2.24 -13.12 12.85
N PHE A 130 -1.97 -13.33 14.13
CA PHE A 130 -2.58 -14.42 14.90
C PHE A 130 -3.53 -13.80 15.93
N LEU A 131 -4.79 -13.58 15.53
CA LEU A 131 -5.74 -12.76 16.30
C LEU A 131 -5.84 -13.16 17.78
N PRO A 132 -5.80 -14.45 18.16
CA PRO A 132 -5.93 -14.80 19.58
C PRO A 132 -4.75 -14.45 20.48
N ALA A 133 -3.60 -14.06 19.91
CA ALA A 133 -2.51 -13.45 20.66
C ALA A 133 -2.23 -11.99 20.25
N SER A 134 -2.86 -11.51 19.17
CA SER A 134 -2.75 -10.13 18.72
C SER A 134 -3.43 -9.20 19.73
N THR A 135 -2.67 -8.24 20.26
CA THR A 135 -3.17 -7.32 21.31
C THR A 135 -3.55 -5.95 20.77
N ALA A 136 -3.27 -5.69 19.50
CA ALA A 136 -3.35 -4.35 18.93
C ALA A 136 -3.77 -4.32 17.45
N ASN A 137 -4.50 -5.34 16.98
CA ASN A 137 -5.00 -5.36 15.61
C ASN A 137 -5.99 -4.22 15.37
N VAL A 138 -5.66 -3.34 14.42
CA VAL A 138 -6.50 -2.21 13.99
C VAL A 138 -6.78 -2.25 12.50
N CYS A 139 -6.48 -3.38 11.84
CA CYS A 139 -6.79 -3.59 10.42
C CYS A 139 -8.29 -3.38 10.21
N SER A 140 -8.69 -2.60 9.19
CA SER A 140 -10.05 -2.11 8.94
C SER A 140 -10.66 -1.14 9.97
N GLU A 141 -10.22 -1.16 11.23
CA GLU A 141 -10.72 -0.24 12.26
C GLU A 141 -10.24 1.21 12.03
N ARG A 142 -9.01 1.35 11.51
CA ARG A 142 -8.42 2.65 11.17
C ARG A 142 -8.40 2.85 9.66
N ALA A 143 -8.68 4.08 9.24
CA ALA A 143 -8.51 4.50 7.86
C ALA A 143 -7.03 4.34 7.45
N GLY A 144 -6.81 3.99 6.18
CA GLY A 144 -5.45 3.82 5.67
C GLY A 144 -4.73 2.58 6.22
N THR A 145 -5.47 1.52 6.60
CA THR A 145 -4.88 0.19 6.80
C THR A 145 -4.90 -0.62 5.51
N GLY A 146 -5.86 -0.35 4.62
CA GLY A 146 -6.03 -1.02 3.34
C GLY A 146 -6.75 -2.37 3.42
N PHE A 147 -7.13 -2.83 4.61
CA PHE A 147 -7.86 -4.08 4.86
C PHE A 147 -9.36 -3.82 5.00
N ASP A 148 -10.18 -4.74 4.49
CA ASP A 148 -11.65 -4.67 4.58
C ASP A 148 -12.15 -5.11 5.96
N ASN A 149 -11.43 -6.04 6.60
CA ASN A 149 -11.73 -6.56 7.95
C ASN A 149 -10.46 -7.09 8.63
N GLN A 150 -10.55 -7.41 9.92
CA GLN A 150 -9.44 -7.98 10.69
C GLN A 150 -9.12 -9.42 10.28
N GLU A 151 -10.11 -10.21 9.85
CA GLU A 151 -9.91 -11.60 9.44
C GLU A 151 -9.02 -11.72 8.20
N GLN A 152 -9.05 -10.74 7.29
CA GLN A 152 -8.12 -10.67 6.16
C GLN A 152 -6.66 -10.60 6.61
N SER A 153 -6.37 -10.00 7.77
CA SER A 153 -5.00 -9.96 8.29
C SER A 153 -4.56 -11.27 8.95
N GLU A 154 -5.46 -12.23 9.22
CA GLU A 154 -5.19 -13.58 9.78
C GLU A 154 -5.28 -14.71 8.74
N LEU A 155 -5.57 -14.45 7.46
CA LEU A 155 -5.74 -15.50 6.43
C LEU A 155 -4.66 -16.60 6.44
N LEU A 156 -3.42 -16.23 6.75
CA LEU A 156 -2.27 -17.12 6.91
C LEU A 156 -1.79 -17.21 8.37
N GLY A 157 -2.39 -16.52 9.32
CA GLY A 157 -2.01 -16.49 10.73
C GLY A 157 -2.00 -17.84 11.44
N ARG A 158 -2.73 -18.84 10.90
CA ARG A 158 -2.84 -20.22 11.40
C ARG A 158 -2.50 -21.26 10.34
N TRP A 159 -1.69 -20.90 9.35
CA TRP A 159 -1.41 -21.75 8.19
C TRP A 159 -1.02 -23.19 8.57
N TRP A 160 -0.36 -23.41 9.73
CA TRP A 160 0.07 -24.73 10.21
C TRP A 160 -1.09 -25.69 10.55
N GLU A 161 -2.31 -25.17 10.70
CA GLU A 161 -3.50 -26.00 10.91
C GLU A 161 -3.97 -26.67 9.61
N SER A 162 -3.60 -26.13 8.46
CA SER A 162 -4.08 -26.57 7.14
C SER A 162 -2.98 -26.90 6.12
N CYS A 163 -1.75 -26.46 6.36
CA CYS A 163 -0.62 -26.59 5.44
C CYS A 163 0.62 -27.13 6.16
N ALA A 164 1.38 -27.99 5.49
CA ALA A 164 2.63 -28.53 6.02
C ALA A 164 3.77 -27.48 6.05
N ASP A 165 3.71 -26.52 5.14
CA ASP A 165 4.59 -25.36 5.11
C ASP A 165 3.88 -24.16 4.44
N THR A 166 4.37 -22.95 4.67
CA THR A 166 3.71 -21.71 4.20
C THR A 166 3.51 -21.64 2.68
N ARG A 167 4.30 -22.36 1.86
CA ARG A 167 4.16 -22.33 0.40
C ARG A 167 2.88 -23.01 -0.07
N GLN A 168 2.39 -24.01 0.68
CA GLN A 168 1.16 -24.73 0.33
C GLN A 168 -0.09 -23.85 0.48
N CYS A 169 -0.01 -22.84 1.35
CA CYS A 169 -1.10 -21.89 1.59
C CYS A 169 -0.91 -20.57 0.80
N ALA A 170 0.09 -20.45 -0.07
CA ALA A 170 0.43 -19.19 -0.74
C ALA A 170 -0.72 -18.60 -1.59
N VAL A 171 -1.66 -19.42 -2.06
CA VAL A 171 -2.86 -18.97 -2.77
C VAL A 171 -3.74 -18.05 -1.93
N LEU A 172 -3.67 -18.13 -0.60
CA LEU A 172 -4.43 -17.26 0.31
C LEU A 172 -3.92 -15.81 0.25
N CYS A 173 -2.68 -15.57 -0.18
CA CYS A 173 -2.17 -14.22 -0.40
C CYS A 173 -3.00 -13.45 -1.43
N ASP A 174 -3.70 -14.12 -2.34
CA ASP A 174 -4.48 -13.49 -3.41
C ASP A 174 -5.79 -12.89 -2.90
N GLN A 175 -6.15 -13.20 -1.66
CA GLN A 175 -7.29 -12.63 -0.95
C GLN A 175 -6.91 -11.40 -0.11
N LEU A 176 -5.62 -11.05 -0.07
CA LEU A 176 -5.17 -9.81 0.56
C LEU A 176 -5.39 -8.61 -0.38
N PRO A 177 -5.49 -7.40 0.17
CA PRO A 177 -5.51 -6.19 -0.66
C PRO A 177 -4.25 -6.10 -1.51
N ALA A 178 -4.39 -5.61 -2.75
CA ALA A 178 -3.38 -5.70 -3.81
C ALA A 178 -1.94 -5.29 -3.39
N PRO A 179 -1.72 -4.22 -2.59
CA PRO A 179 -0.37 -3.84 -2.14
C PRO A 179 0.37 -4.88 -1.29
N PHE A 180 -0.37 -5.77 -0.64
CA PHE A 180 0.17 -6.74 0.32
C PHE A 180 0.47 -8.10 -0.30
N VAL A 181 -0.10 -8.38 -1.47
CA VAL A 181 -0.01 -9.69 -2.14
C VAL A 181 1.45 -10.07 -2.42
N ALA A 182 2.24 -9.14 -2.95
CA ALA A 182 3.65 -9.40 -3.29
C ALA A 182 4.48 -9.78 -2.05
N GLY A 183 4.36 -8.99 -0.97
CA GLY A 183 5.07 -9.25 0.28
C GLY A 183 4.62 -10.57 0.94
N CYS A 184 3.33 -10.85 0.94
CA CYS A 184 2.79 -12.13 1.44
C CYS A 184 3.35 -13.33 0.67
N ARG A 185 3.34 -13.26 -0.67
CA ARG A 185 3.89 -14.33 -1.53
C ARG A 185 5.40 -14.50 -1.31
N LEU A 186 6.13 -13.41 -1.11
CA LEU A 186 7.56 -13.48 -0.83
C LEU A 186 7.83 -14.19 0.51
N PHE A 187 7.12 -13.84 1.58
CA PHE A 187 7.30 -14.50 2.88
C PHE A 187 6.86 -15.97 2.85
N THR A 188 5.69 -16.28 2.26
CA THR A 188 5.22 -17.67 2.11
C THR A 188 6.23 -18.53 1.34
N SER A 189 6.92 -17.96 0.35
CA SER A 189 7.95 -18.65 -0.43
C SER A 189 9.16 -19.11 0.40
N TRP A 190 9.41 -18.54 1.58
CA TRP A 190 10.46 -19.03 2.49
C TRP A 190 10.17 -20.47 2.96
N GLY A 191 8.89 -20.84 3.06
CA GLY A 191 8.46 -22.19 3.41
C GLY A 191 8.68 -22.52 4.87
N TRP A 192 8.23 -21.66 5.79
CA TRP A 192 8.26 -22.01 7.21
C TRP A 192 7.43 -23.27 7.46
N THR A 193 7.94 -24.16 8.31
CA THR A 193 7.35 -25.47 8.67
C THR A 193 6.75 -25.48 10.08
N ARG A 194 6.81 -24.33 10.77
CA ARG A 194 6.15 -24.03 12.03
C ARG A 194 5.94 -22.52 12.19
N GLY A 195 4.89 -22.12 12.91
CA GLY A 195 4.62 -20.71 13.21
C GLY A 195 5.59 -20.09 14.23
N ASP A 196 6.28 -20.92 15.01
CA ASP A 196 7.14 -20.55 16.14
C ASP A 196 8.59 -21.11 16.03
N PRO A 197 9.32 -20.89 14.94
CA PRO A 197 10.67 -21.41 14.81
C PRO A 197 11.59 -20.88 15.92
N SER A 198 12.21 -21.78 16.69
CA SER A 198 13.00 -21.43 17.88
C SER A 198 14.52 -21.40 17.64
N ARG A 199 14.96 -21.80 16.44
CA ARG A 199 16.38 -22.02 16.11
C ARG A 199 16.86 -21.16 14.94
N LEU A 200 16.31 -19.97 14.78
CA LEU A 200 16.82 -19.02 13.80
C LEU A 200 18.29 -18.71 14.12
N ARG A 201 19.11 -18.82 13.09
CA ARG A 201 20.49 -18.32 13.08
C ARG A 201 20.43 -16.86 12.71
N PHE A 202 21.19 -16.03 13.41
CA PHE A 202 21.17 -14.60 13.17
C PHE A 202 22.52 -13.98 13.50
N ARG A 203 22.79 -12.83 12.89
CA ARG A 203 23.89 -11.95 13.26
C ARG A 203 23.51 -10.51 12.95
N LYS A 204 23.99 -9.56 13.74
CA LYS A 204 23.86 -8.14 13.44
C LYS A 204 24.64 -7.82 12.15
N VAL A 205 24.03 -7.01 11.28
CA VAL A 205 24.62 -6.51 10.03
C VAL A 205 24.33 -5.03 9.86
N ALA A 206 25.06 -4.36 8.98
CA ALA A 206 24.62 -3.05 8.51
C ALA A 206 23.32 -3.24 7.72
N CYS A 207 22.39 -2.29 7.82
CA CYS A 207 21.23 -2.31 6.94
C CYS A 207 21.66 -1.96 5.52
N PRO A 208 21.21 -2.70 4.49
CA PRO A 208 21.40 -2.31 3.10
C PRO A 208 20.89 -0.87 2.86
N ASP A 209 21.65 -0.07 2.12
CA ASP A 209 21.32 1.35 1.91
C ASP A 209 19.98 1.54 1.20
N ALA A 210 19.72 0.72 0.18
CA ALA A 210 18.43 0.73 -0.52
C ALA A 210 17.27 0.30 0.39
N PHE A 211 17.51 -0.63 1.32
CA PHE A 211 16.48 -1.00 2.30
C PHE A 211 16.17 0.15 3.27
N ARG A 212 17.21 0.84 3.77
CA ARG A 212 17.03 2.04 4.61
C ARG A 212 16.27 3.13 3.86
N ALA A 213 16.65 3.41 2.61
CA ALA A 213 15.99 4.38 1.77
C ALA A 213 14.51 4.04 1.59
N HIS A 214 14.21 2.79 1.22
CA HIS A 214 12.84 2.30 1.06
C HIS A 214 12.00 2.51 2.33
N VAL A 215 12.50 2.04 3.48
CA VAL A 215 11.79 2.13 4.77
C VAL A 215 11.59 3.58 5.19
N SER A 216 12.61 4.43 5.06
CA SER A 216 12.54 5.86 5.41
C SER A 216 11.52 6.63 4.57
N ALA A 217 11.24 6.16 3.34
CA ALA A 217 10.28 6.78 2.45
C ALA A 217 8.81 6.40 2.73
N GLN A 218 8.55 5.37 3.55
CA GLN A 218 7.17 4.90 3.76
C GLN A 218 6.41 5.70 4.82
N PHE A 219 7.10 6.29 5.80
CA PHE A 219 6.46 6.92 6.95
C PHE A 219 7.18 8.22 7.31
N GLY A 220 6.40 9.29 7.48
CA GLY A 220 6.91 10.64 7.77
C GLY A 220 6.09 11.35 8.85
N PRO A 221 6.30 12.66 9.03
CA PRO A 221 5.66 13.43 10.10
C PRO A 221 4.13 13.40 10.09
N GLU A 222 3.51 13.23 8.93
CA GLU A 222 2.05 13.14 8.78
C GLU A 222 1.54 11.68 8.71
N GLY A 223 2.40 10.69 8.96
CA GLY A 223 2.08 9.28 8.85
C GLY A 223 2.59 8.65 7.54
N PRO A 224 1.92 7.58 7.05
CA PRO A 224 2.25 6.92 5.80
C PRO A 224 2.33 7.88 4.59
N GLN A 225 3.40 7.81 3.79
CA GLN A 225 3.70 8.80 2.75
C GLN A 225 3.16 8.45 1.34
N ASN A 226 2.75 7.20 1.09
CA ASN A 226 2.29 6.74 -0.22
C ASN A 226 0.79 6.37 -0.27
N TYR A 227 -0.02 6.95 0.62
CA TYR A 227 -1.47 6.67 0.69
C TYR A 227 -2.34 7.44 -0.32
N SER A 228 -1.75 8.20 -1.24
CA SER A 228 -2.49 8.97 -2.26
C SER A 228 -3.27 8.12 -3.29
N TYR A 229 -3.18 6.79 -3.24
CA TYR A 229 -3.94 5.88 -4.11
C TYR A 229 -5.18 5.24 -3.46
N TRP A 230 -5.48 5.53 -2.19
CA TRP A 230 -6.59 4.88 -1.46
C TRP A 230 -7.76 5.82 -1.13
N LEU A 231 -7.77 7.03 -1.70
CA LEU A 231 -9.00 7.78 -1.93
C LEU A 231 -9.37 7.54 -3.39
N ASP A 232 -10.26 6.58 -3.62
CA ASP A 232 -10.83 6.25 -4.91
C ASP A 232 -11.70 7.39 -5.46
N GLY A 233 -11.02 8.38 -6.03
CA GLY A 233 -11.44 9.02 -7.27
C GLY A 233 -10.52 8.55 -8.39
N SER A 234 -10.83 7.39 -8.97
CA SER A 234 -10.29 6.82 -10.22
C SER A 234 -9.26 7.68 -10.98
N GLY A 235 -7.99 7.33 -10.88
CA GLY A 235 -6.95 7.78 -11.81
C GLY A 235 -7.11 7.10 -13.17
N GLY A 236 -7.91 7.69 -14.05
CA GLY A 236 -7.96 7.29 -15.47
C GLY A 236 -6.67 7.67 -16.17
N ASP A 237 -6.03 6.70 -16.82
CA ASP A 237 -4.83 6.91 -17.61
C ASP A 237 -5.17 7.72 -18.88
N CYS A 238 -4.65 8.94 -18.98
CA CYS A 238 -4.91 9.83 -20.11
C CYS A 238 -3.77 9.70 -21.12
N THR A 239 -4.03 9.09 -22.27
CA THR A 239 -3.09 9.12 -23.40
C THR A 239 -3.51 10.19 -24.42
N CYS A 240 -2.52 10.94 -24.91
CA CYS A 240 -2.75 11.97 -25.94
C CYS A 240 -2.89 11.33 -27.31
N ALA A 241 -3.98 11.62 -28.03
CA ALA A 241 -4.11 11.27 -29.44
C ALA A 241 -3.13 12.13 -30.28
N PRO A 242 -2.50 11.57 -31.33
CA PRO A 242 -1.63 12.34 -32.20
C PRO A 242 -2.49 13.28 -33.06
N GLY A 243 -2.38 14.58 -32.82
CA GLY A 243 -3.10 15.60 -33.61
C GLY A 243 -3.47 16.89 -32.87
N GLY A 244 -3.39 16.96 -31.55
CA GLY A 244 -3.49 18.23 -30.82
C GLY A 244 -4.89 18.87 -30.73
N GLU A 245 -5.97 18.11 -30.95
CA GLU A 245 -7.34 18.58 -30.69
C GLU A 245 -8.06 17.65 -29.71
N ALA A 246 -8.55 18.26 -28.61
CA ALA A 246 -9.39 17.71 -27.54
C ALA A 246 -8.92 16.42 -26.80
N LEU A 247 -8.72 16.56 -25.48
CA LEU A 247 -8.68 15.43 -24.55
C LEU A 247 -10.04 14.71 -24.58
N THR A 248 -10.05 13.46 -25.03
CA THR A 248 -11.21 12.57 -24.88
C THR A 248 -10.92 11.59 -23.74
N CYS A 249 -11.57 11.80 -22.60
CA CYS A 249 -11.58 10.82 -21.52
C CYS A 249 -12.65 9.78 -21.87
N SER A 250 -12.24 8.60 -22.35
CA SER A 250 -13.13 7.44 -22.50
C SER A 250 -13.14 6.66 -21.20
N THR A 251 -14.28 6.63 -20.50
CA THR A 251 -14.59 5.57 -19.55
C THR A 251 -15.01 4.33 -20.34
N ASN A 252 -14.03 3.58 -20.86
CA ASN A 252 -14.32 2.27 -21.43
C ASN A 252 -14.60 1.27 -20.30
N GLN A 253 -15.85 1.24 -19.83
CA GLN A 253 -16.44 -0.01 -19.37
C GLN A 253 -16.87 -0.80 -20.62
N GLN A 254 -16.01 -1.70 -21.09
CA GLN A 254 -16.47 -2.87 -21.83
C GLN A 254 -16.39 -4.08 -20.90
N VAL A 255 -17.55 -4.48 -20.38
CA VAL A 255 -17.75 -5.80 -19.80
C VAL A 255 -17.82 -6.77 -20.97
N VAL A 256 -16.75 -7.52 -21.22
CA VAL A 256 -16.82 -8.71 -22.07
C VAL A 256 -17.23 -9.88 -21.18
N GLY A 257 -18.52 -10.17 -21.15
CA GLY A 257 -19.06 -11.41 -20.62
C GLY A 257 -19.28 -12.39 -21.76
N ASP A 258 -18.64 -13.56 -21.67
CA ASP A 258 -18.99 -14.72 -22.50
C ASP A 258 -20.42 -15.18 -22.16
N GLY A 259 -21.23 -15.39 -23.20
CA GLY A 259 -22.56 -16.00 -23.09
C GLY A 259 -23.70 -15.00 -23.26
N GLY A 260 -24.30 -15.01 -24.45
CA GLY A 260 -25.48 -14.20 -24.75
C GLY A 260 -26.72 -14.66 -24.00
N GLU A 261 -27.38 -13.73 -23.32
CA GLU A 261 -28.83 -13.66 -23.16
C GLU A 261 -29.20 -12.27 -22.60
N LEU A 262 -30.06 -11.53 -23.31
CA LEU A 262 -30.59 -10.23 -22.88
C LEU A 262 -31.88 -10.44 -22.09
N LEU A 263 -31.88 -10.08 -20.80
CA LEU A 263 -33.10 -9.89 -20.01
C LEU A 263 -33.35 -8.40 -19.77
N GLY A 264 -34.60 -8.00 -20.01
CA GLY A 264 -35.01 -6.64 -20.37
C GLY A 264 -34.99 -5.60 -19.25
N VAL A 265 -34.80 -4.35 -19.68
CA VAL A 265 -35.05 -3.14 -18.90
C VAL A 265 -36.49 -2.68 -19.18
N ALA A 266 -37.25 -2.43 -18.11
CA ALA A 266 -38.60 -1.88 -18.18
C ALA A 266 -38.58 -0.37 -18.46
N HIS A 267 -39.37 0.06 -19.44
CA HIS A 267 -39.70 1.46 -19.73
C HIS A 267 -40.95 1.91 -18.95
N PRO A 268 -41.10 3.20 -18.60
CA PRO A 268 -42.41 3.81 -18.41
C PRO A 268 -43.06 4.17 -19.77
N THR A 269 -44.38 4.17 -19.76
CA THR A 269 -45.32 4.07 -20.89
C THR A 269 -45.60 5.35 -21.69
N HIS A 270 -46.15 5.12 -22.90
CA HIS A 270 -46.81 6.01 -23.91
C HIS A 270 -45.87 6.76 -24.88
N GLY A 271 -45.99 6.68 -26.21
CA GLY A 271 -46.89 5.96 -27.12
C GLY A 271 -46.66 6.42 -28.58
N LEU A 272 -46.97 5.53 -29.54
CA LEU A 272 -47.11 5.72 -31.00
C LEU A 272 -45.87 5.50 -31.92
N SER A 273 -46.07 4.60 -32.88
CA SER A 273 -45.27 4.22 -34.07
C SER A 273 -45.61 5.13 -35.28
N PRO A 274 -45.00 5.05 -36.51
CA PRO A 274 -44.04 4.06 -37.03
C PRO A 274 -42.79 4.58 -37.82
N THR A 275 -41.82 3.67 -38.00
CA THR A 275 -40.66 3.46 -38.95
C THR A 275 -40.43 4.37 -40.19
N PRO A 276 -39.30 4.24 -40.98
CA PRO A 276 -37.95 3.61 -40.81
C PRO A 276 -36.73 4.41 -41.40
N LEU A 277 -35.54 3.76 -41.50
CA LEU A 277 -34.30 4.02 -42.30
C LEU A 277 -33.24 4.93 -41.63
N ASN A 278 -31.91 4.75 -41.73
CA ASN A 278 -31.03 3.88 -42.53
C ASN A 278 -29.61 3.81 -41.91
N THR A 279 -28.99 2.63 -42.09
CA THR A 279 -27.57 2.26 -42.30
C THR A 279 -26.39 3.24 -42.25
N ASP A 280 -25.29 2.70 -41.67
CA ASP A 280 -23.85 2.72 -42.01
C ASP A 280 -23.06 4.03 -42.16
N LEU A 281 -21.92 4.14 -41.42
CA LEU A 281 -20.64 4.43 -42.07
C LEU A 281 -19.38 4.02 -41.27
N PHE A 282 -18.41 3.55 -42.05
CA PHE A 282 -17.11 2.95 -41.76
C PHE A 282 -16.05 3.87 -41.11
N VAL A 283 -15.10 3.17 -40.47
CA VAL A 283 -13.76 3.59 -40.07
C VAL A 283 -12.90 3.96 -41.28
N GLY A 284 -12.14 5.05 -41.18
CA GLY A 284 -11.04 5.37 -42.10
C GLY A 284 -9.89 6.01 -41.33
N SER A 285 -8.75 5.31 -41.28
CA SER A 285 -7.47 5.82 -40.79
C SER A 285 -6.59 6.22 -41.97
N SER A 286 -5.89 7.34 -41.85
CA SER A 286 -4.82 7.75 -42.77
C SER A 286 -3.65 8.35 -41.99
N PHE A 287 -2.46 7.77 -42.15
CA PHE A 287 -1.19 8.32 -41.68
C PHE A 287 -0.68 9.42 -42.64
N SER A 288 -0.11 10.48 -42.08
CA SER A 288 0.74 11.44 -42.80
C SER A 288 1.90 11.85 -41.90
N SER A 289 3.11 11.74 -42.46
CA SER A 289 4.40 12.05 -41.86
C SER A 289 4.82 13.50 -42.14
N THR A 290 5.30 14.23 -41.12
CA THR A 290 6.60 14.96 -41.13
C THR A 290 6.91 15.57 -39.75
N PRO A 291 8.20 15.81 -39.40
CA PRO A 291 8.65 16.11 -38.03
C PRO A 291 9.00 17.59 -37.82
N THR A 292 8.65 18.16 -36.66
CA THR A 292 9.35 19.31 -36.04
C THR A 292 8.94 19.48 -34.57
N ASP A 293 9.92 19.25 -33.69
CA ASP A 293 10.21 19.84 -32.38
C ASP A 293 9.10 20.54 -31.57
N CYS A 294 8.81 19.97 -30.38
CA CYS A 294 9.06 20.60 -29.07
C CYS A 294 8.71 19.62 -27.95
N LEU A 295 9.73 19.11 -27.25
CA LEU A 295 9.60 18.32 -26.03
C LEU A 295 9.29 19.26 -24.86
N CYS A 296 8.03 19.28 -24.42
CA CYS A 296 7.65 19.85 -23.12
C CYS A 296 7.40 18.71 -22.12
N LEU A 297 8.46 18.25 -21.48
CA LEU A 297 8.37 17.47 -20.23
C LEU A 297 8.08 18.46 -19.10
N HIS A 298 6.82 18.72 -18.80
CA HIS A 298 6.42 19.41 -17.57
C HIS A 298 5.27 18.65 -16.92
N SER A 299 5.56 18.04 -15.77
CA SER A 299 4.56 17.43 -14.90
C SER A 299 3.65 18.53 -14.34
N CYS A 300 2.36 18.48 -14.67
CA CYS A 300 1.36 19.32 -14.01
C CYS A 300 1.03 18.68 -12.65
N ASN A 301 1.54 19.25 -11.56
CA ASN A 301 1.09 18.90 -10.21
C ASN A 301 -0.21 19.67 -9.91
N ILE A 302 -1.33 18.95 -9.89
CA ILE A 302 -2.61 19.48 -9.39
C ILE A 302 -2.60 19.26 -7.88
N ARG A 303 -2.64 20.35 -7.10
CA ARG A 303 -2.80 20.30 -5.64
C ARG A 303 -4.23 20.73 -5.31
N ALA A 304 -5.08 19.76 -4.95
CA ALA A 304 -6.37 20.05 -4.35
C ALA A 304 -6.17 20.23 -2.84
N THR A 305 -6.51 21.40 -2.31
CA THR A 305 -6.62 21.63 -0.87
C THR A 305 -8.08 21.67 -0.49
N MET A 306 -8.50 20.79 0.43
CA MET A 306 -9.82 20.84 1.05
C MET A 306 -9.74 21.75 2.28
N GLU A 307 -10.55 22.80 2.34
CA GLU A 307 -10.78 23.57 3.56
C GLU A 307 -12.17 23.21 4.11
N ASP A 308 -12.26 23.00 5.43
CA ASP A 308 -13.47 22.54 6.10
C ASP A 308 -14.58 23.61 6.06
N GLY A 309 -15.67 23.33 5.34
CA GLY A 309 -16.90 24.12 5.32
C GLY A 309 -17.90 23.73 6.43
N LEU A 310 -18.60 24.73 6.97
CA LEU A 310 -19.55 24.63 8.09
C LEU A 310 -20.75 23.70 7.83
N PHE A 311 -21.06 22.86 8.83
CA PHE A 311 -22.23 21.99 8.88
C PHE A 311 -23.54 22.78 9.08
N GLN A 312 -24.50 22.67 8.15
CA GLN A 312 -25.92 22.95 8.43
C GLN A 312 -26.77 21.71 8.19
N ARG A 313 -27.45 21.23 9.24
CA ARG A 313 -28.39 20.09 9.17
C ARG A 313 -29.74 20.55 8.64
N GLY A 314 -30.08 20.15 7.43
CA GLY A 314 -31.44 20.14 6.88
C GLY A 314 -32.01 18.71 6.82
N SER A 315 -33.31 18.56 7.04
CA SER A 315 -33.99 17.29 7.30
C SER A 315 -34.20 16.36 6.09
N ASN A 316 -33.57 16.60 4.93
CA ASN A 316 -33.69 15.76 3.74
C ASN A 316 -32.34 15.70 2.99
N GLY A 317 -31.45 14.79 3.41
CA GLY A 317 -30.17 14.52 2.75
C GLY A 317 -29.13 15.63 2.94
N ALA A 318 -27.90 15.24 3.29
CA ALA A 318 -26.77 16.17 3.28
C ALA A 318 -26.38 16.45 1.82
N VAL A 319 -26.49 17.70 1.39
CA VAL A 319 -25.82 18.19 0.18
C VAL A 319 -24.48 18.75 0.64
N PHE A 320 -23.38 18.18 0.13
CA PHE A 320 -22.05 18.72 0.34
C PHE A 320 -21.74 19.67 -0.82
N GLU A 321 -21.52 20.95 -0.50
CA GLU A 321 -21.01 21.93 -1.44
C GLU A 321 -19.52 22.08 -1.14
N TYR A 322 -18.66 21.73 -2.10
CA TYR A 322 -17.20 21.81 -1.95
C TYR A 322 -16.66 22.95 -2.81
N ASP A 323 -15.95 23.89 -2.20
CA ASP A 323 -15.17 24.89 -2.93
C ASP A 323 -13.81 24.30 -3.33
N MET A 324 -13.63 24.05 -4.63
CA MET A 324 -12.35 23.61 -5.18
C MET A 324 -11.50 24.81 -5.56
N THR A 325 -10.39 25.03 -4.84
CA THR A 325 -9.44 26.09 -5.19
C THR A 325 -8.29 25.51 -6.01
N CYS A 326 -8.16 25.92 -7.27
CA CYS A 326 -7.03 25.56 -8.14
C CYS A 326 -5.94 26.62 -8.06
N ASN A 327 -4.77 26.29 -7.50
CA ASN A 327 -3.60 27.18 -7.52
C ASN A 327 -2.73 26.90 -8.75
N ILE A 328 -2.76 27.80 -9.72
CA ILE A 328 -1.92 27.74 -10.93
C ILE A 328 -0.61 28.49 -10.65
N ASN A 329 0.52 27.87 -11.01
CA ASN A 329 1.82 28.54 -10.96
C ASN A 329 1.81 29.69 -12.00
N PRO A 330 2.09 30.96 -11.60
CA PRO A 330 1.86 32.14 -12.46
C PRO A 330 2.67 32.20 -13.77
N GLY A 331 3.57 31.25 -14.02
CA GLY A 331 4.30 31.13 -15.29
C GLY A 331 3.58 30.34 -16.40
N CYS A 332 2.46 29.67 -16.13
CA CYS A 332 1.92 28.65 -17.04
C CYS A 332 0.84 29.12 -18.03
N GLY A 333 0.35 30.36 -17.99
CA GLY A 333 -0.57 30.90 -19.01
C GLY A 333 -1.92 30.18 -19.17
N CYS A 334 -2.27 29.23 -18.29
CA CYS A 334 -3.54 28.52 -18.31
C CYS A 334 -4.56 29.22 -17.41
N GLY A 335 -5.81 29.36 -17.86
CA GLY A 335 -6.94 29.77 -17.04
C GLY A 335 -7.88 28.60 -16.77
N CYS A 336 -8.40 28.50 -15.54
CA CYS A 336 -9.42 27.52 -15.16
C CYS A 336 -10.75 28.22 -14.94
N SER A 337 -11.86 27.65 -15.45
CA SER A 337 -13.22 28.02 -15.01
C SER A 337 -13.91 26.79 -14.43
N ALA A 338 -14.37 26.88 -13.18
CA ALA A 338 -15.19 25.85 -12.57
C ALA A 338 -16.67 26.11 -12.85
N SER A 339 -17.39 25.08 -13.29
CA SER A 339 -18.84 25.02 -13.14
C SER A 339 -19.20 23.66 -12.54
N ALA A 340 -20.36 23.59 -11.90
CA ALA A 340 -20.69 22.72 -10.77
C ALA A 340 -20.57 21.19 -10.95
N ASN A 341 -19.98 20.64 -12.01
CA ASN A 341 -19.59 19.23 -12.12
C ASN A 341 -18.55 18.93 -13.24
N GLN A 342 -17.84 19.92 -13.78
CA GLN A 342 -16.81 19.69 -14.81
C GLN A 342 -15.62 20.66 -14.67
N LEU A 343 -14.40 20.12 -14.74
CA LEU A 343 -13.17 20.90 -14.88
C LEU A 343 -12.83 20.99 -16.38
N THR A 344 -12.87 22.19 -16.95
CA THR A 344 -12.48 22.42 -18.35
C THR A 344 -11.19 23.25 -18.38
N LEU A 345 -10.13 22.71 -18.99
CA LEU A 345 -8.91 23.46 -19.29
C LEU A 345 -9.09 24.19 -20.61
N CYS A 346 -9.23 25.52 -20.55
CA CYS A 346 -9.32 26.36 -21.74
C CYS A 346 -7.99 27.07 -21.97
N ARG A 347 -7.57 27.10 -23.25
CA ARG A 347 -6.47 27.97 -23.69
C ARG A 347 -6.95 29.42 -23.66
N ALA A 348 -6.21 30.33 -23.02
CA ALA A 348 -6.52 31.74 -23.12
C ALA A 348 -6.35 32.22 -24.57
N PRO A 349 -7.27 33.03 -25.13
CA PRO A 349 -7.05 33.65 -26.43
C PRO A 349 -5.89 34.65 -26.32
N ALA A 350 -5.12 34.75 -27.40
CA ALA A 350 -4.00 35.69 -27.54
C ALA A 350 -4.45 37.16 -27.46
#